data_AF-A0A0W7TL25-F1
#
_entry.id   AF-A0A0W7TL25-F1
#
_cell.length_a   1.000
_cell.length_b   1.000
_cell.length_c   1.000
_cell.angle_alpha   90.00
_cell.angle_beta   90.00
_cell.angle_gamma   90.00
#
_symmetry.space_group_name_H-M   'P 1'
#
loop_
_entity.id
_entity.type
_entity.pdbx_description
1 polymer ?
#
loop_
_entity_poly.entity_id
_entity_poly.type
_entity_poly.pdbx_seq_one_letter_code
_entity_poly.pdbx_strand_id
1 'polypeptide(L)'
;MIPGYRKRIVTNQNALREKAIIFENELDDRVVELIKLLYLVDVQDKFPEVNIVEAYFLVLEGKYIIEFIGEKFLKAEIPLDLYKNVENNFAERLAAEEENQFMIDVKWANEFLKK
;
A
#
# COMPACT_ATOMS: atom_id res chain seq x y z
N MET A 1 8.23 4.90 25.07
CA MET A 1 7.50 4.36 23.89
C MET A 1 6.10 4.00 24.36
N ILE A 2 5.06 4.14 23.51
CA ILE A 2 3.69 3.72 23.87
C ILE A 2 3.56 2.24 23.50
N PRO A 3 3.36 1.33 24.47
CA PRO A 3 3.18 -0.09 24.19
C PRO A 3 1.97 -0.33 23.28
N GLY A 4 2.08 -1.26 22.34
CA GLY A 4 0.97 -1.67 21.46
C GLY A 4 0.77 -0.84 20.18
N TYR A 5 1.56 0.21 19.96
CA TYR A 5 1.46 1.02 18.73
C TYR A 5 2.64 0.79 17.79
N ARG A 6 2.32 0.49 16.52
CA ARG A 6 3.30 0.47 15.42
C ARG A 6 3.60 1.90 14.98
N LYS A 7 4.89 2.24 14.88
CA LYS A 7 5.33 3.57 14.41
C LYS A 7 5.64 3.53 12.93
N ARG A 8 5.29 4.60 12.22
CA ARG A 8 5.64 4.81 10.82
C ARG A 8 6.35 6.14 10.62
N ILE A 9 7.38 6.14 9.79
CA ILE A 9 8.04 7.34 9.27
C ILE A 9 7.46 7.59 7.89
N VAL A 10 6.99 8.81 7.68
CA VAL A 10 6.48 9.30 6.40
C VAL A 10 7.31 10.51 5.98
N THR A 11 7.55 10.65 4.68
CA THR A 11 8.47 11.65 4.12
C THR A 11 7.75 12.83 3.48
N ASN A 12 6.44 12.74 3.27
CA ASN A 12 5.62 13.80 2.70
C ASN A 12 4.17 13.77 3.24
N GLN A 13 3.41 14.83 2.95
CA GLN A 13 2.04 15.00 3.45
C GLN A 13 1.04 13.98 2.86
N ASN A 14 1.23 13.56 1.60
CA ASN A 14 0.37 12.58 0.97
C ASN A 14 0.53 11.20 1.60
N ALA A 15 1.78 10.79 1.88
CA ALA A 15 2.08 9.56 2.61
C ALA A 15 1.52 9.61 4.04
N LEU A 16 1.62 10.75 4.73
CA LEU A 16 0.97 10.92 6.05
C LEU A 16 -0.55 10.73 5.95
N ARG A 17 -1.19 11.38 4.98
CA ARG A 17 -2.64 11.27 4.74
C ARG A 17 -3.04 9.83 4.44
N GLU A 18 -2.30 9.15 3.57
CA GLU A 18 -2.53 7.75 3.24
C GLU A 18 -2.45 6.86 4.49
N LYS A 19 -1.40 6.99 5.31
CA LYS A 19 -1.28 6.20 6.55
C LYS A 19 -2.40 6.49 7.54
N ALA A 20 -2.87 7.75 7.63
CA ALA A 20 -4.03 8.09 8.46
C ALA A 20 -5.30 7.40 7.96
N ILE A 21 -5.58 7.43 6.65
CA ILE A 21 -6.75 6.76 6.05
C ILE A 21 -6.70 5.25 6.32
N ILE A 22 -5.54 4.61 6.11
CA ILE A 22 -5.36 3.17 6.37
C ILE A 22 -5.65 2.85 7.84
N PHE A 23 -5.12 3.65 8.76
CA PHE A 23 -5.34 3.49 10.19
C PHE A 23 -6.81 3.66 10.59
N GLU A 24 -7.49 4.69 10.07
CA GLU A 24 -8.92 4.96 10.33
C GLU A 24 -9.85 3.85 9.82
N ASN A 25 -9.40 3.09 8.81
CA ASN A 25 -10.14 1.96 8.25
C ASN A 25 -9.69 0.61 8.84
N GLU A 26 -8.87 0.61 9.89
CA GLU A 26 -8.37 -0.59 10.58
C GLU A 26 -7.63 -1.56 9.65
N LEU A 27 -7.00 -1.04 8.59
CA LEU A 27 -6.27 -1.81 7.61
C LEU A 27 -4.79 -1.97 8.01
N ASP A 28 -4.16 -3.07 7.59
CA ASP A 28 -2.71 -3.21 7.68
C ASP A 28 -2.03 -2.49 6.51
N ASP A 29 -1.19 -1.50 6.83
CA ASP A 29 -0.49 -0.67 5.84
C ASP A 29 0.47 -1.48 4.97
N ARG A 30 1.01 -2.58 5.49
CA ARG A 30 1.88 -3.49 4.75
C ARG A 30 1.11 -4.22 3.65
N VAL A 31 -0.11 -4.65 3.93
CA VAL A 31 -0.99 -5.27 2.93
C VAL A 31 -1.32 -4.28 1.82
N VAL A 32 -1.60 -3.03 2.18
CA VAL A 32 -1.86 -1.96 1.20
C VAL A 32 -0.66 -1.72 0.29
N GLU A 33 0.57 -1.66 0.83
CA GLU A 33 1.76 -1.50 -0.02
C GLU A 33 2.03 -2.70 -0.95
N LEU A 34 1.74 -3.93 -0.50
CA LEU A 34 1.82 -5.12 -1.36
C LEU A 34 0.83 -5.04 -2.54
N ILE A 35 -0.39 -4.59 -2.28
CA ILE A 35 -1.42 -4.39 -3.31
C ILE A 35 -0.99 -3.25 -4.25
N LYS A 36 -0.48 -2.13 -3.71
CA LYS A 36 0.05 -1.03 -4.53
C LYS A 36 1.15 -1.50 -5.48
N LEU A 37 2.08 -2.33 -5.00
CA LEU A 37 3.12 -2.91 -5.85
C LEU A 37 2.53 -3.78 -6.98
N LEU A 38 1.56 -4.66 -6.66
CA LEU A 38 0.87 -5.49 -7.66
C LEU A 38 0.24 -4.63 -8.77
N TYR A 39 -0.47 -3.58 -8.37
CA TYR A 39 -1.15 -2.68 -9.31
C TYR A 39 -0.18 -1.80 -10.10
N LEU A 40 0.93 -1.37 -9.51
CA LEU A 40 1.99 -0.64 -10.22
C LEU A 40 2.59 -1.50 -11.34
N VAL A 41 2.85 -2.78 -11.08
CA VAL A 41 3.33 -3.72 -12.10
C VAL A 41 2.28 -3.90 -13.20
N ASP A 42 1.02 -4.15 -12.83
CA ASP A 42 -0.08 -4.34 -13.79
C ASP A 42 -0.31 -3.11 -14.69
N VAL A 43 -0.25 -1.90 -14.13
CA VAL A 43 -0.37 -0.65 -14.90
C VAL A 43 0.82 -0.45 -15.83
N GLN A 44 2.05 -0.71 -15.35
CA GLN A 44 3.25 -0.59 -16.17
C GLN A 44 3.26 -1.58 -17.34
N ASP A 45 2.72 -2.79 -17.14
CA ASP A 45 2.60 -3.80 -18.19
C ASP A 45 1.51 -3.45 -19.22
N LYS A 46 0.37 -2.92 -18.76
CA LYS A 46 -0.77 -2.58 -19.64
C LYS A 46 -0.60 -1.24 -20.37
N PHE A 47 0.05 -0.28 -19.73
CA PHE A 47 0.22 1.09 -20.21
C PHE A 47 1.70 1.50 -20.12
N PRO A 48 2.61 0.83 -20.85
CA PRO A 48 4.04 1.06 -20.75
C PRO A 48 4.46 2.49 -21.14
N GLU A 49 3.62 3.21 -21.88
CA GLU A 49 3.83 4.61 -22.24
C GLU A 49 3.52 5.59 -21.11
N VAL A 50 2.82 5.17 -20.07
CA VAL A 50 2.44 6.03 -18.96
C VAL A 50 3.53 6.03 -17.90
N ASN A 51 4.12 7.20 -17.67
CA ASN A 51 5.05 7.41 -16.57
C ASN A 51 4.28 7.60 -15.25
N ILE A 52 4.34 6.61 -14.37
CA ILE A 52 3.78 6.68 -13.01
C ILE A 52 4.87 7.13 -12.05
N VAL A 53 4.63 8.26 -11.38
CA VAL A 53 5.55 8.85 -10.40
C VAL A 53 5.28 8.27 -9.01
N GLU A 54 4.00 8.23 -8.61
CA GLU A 54 3.57 7.76 -7.29
C GLU A 54 2.21 7.06 -7.35
N ALA A 55 1.91 6.24 -6.35
CA ALA A 55 0.59 5.64 -6.17
C ALA A 55 0.14 5.83 -4.72
N TYR A 56 -1.11 6.20 -4.52
CA TYR A 56 -1.70 6.44 -3.21
C TYR A 56 -3.00 5.68 -3.02
N PHE A 57 -3.17 5.10 -1.84
CA PHE A 57 -4.41 4.52 -1.38
C PHE A 57 -5.34 5.61 -0.84
N LEU A 58 -6.62 5.46 -1.15
CA LEU A 58 -7.69 6.28 -0.62
C LEU A 58 -8.98 5.46 -0.49
N VAL A 59 -9.90 5.95 0.33
CA VAL A 59 -11.25 5.41 0.45
C VAL A 59 -12.23 6.44 -0.12
N LEU A 60 -12.99 6.05 -1.13
CA LEU A 60 -14.03 6.87 -1.75
C LEU A 60 -15.36 6.13 -1.69
N GLU A 61 -16.37 6.72 -1.04
CA GLU A 61 -17.71 6.13 -0.94
C GLU A 61 -17.70 4.66 -0.44
N GLY A 62 -16.81 4.35 0.51
CA GLY A 62 -16.64 3.00 1.06
C GLY A 62 -15.83 2.04 0.18
N LYS A 63 -15.34 2.49 -0.98
CA LYS A 63 -14.50 1.70 -1.89
C LYS A 63 -13.03 2.01 -1.69
N TYR A 64 -12.21 0.97 -1.78
CA TYR A 64 -10.76 1.05 -1.76
C TYR A 64 -10.24 1.36 -3.14
N ILE A 65 -9.50 2.46 -3.29
CA ILE A 65 -9.00 2.93 -4.57
C ILE A 65 -7.49 3.15 -4.48
N ILE A 66 -6.77 2.77 -5.54
CA ILE A 66 -5.42 3.25 -5.82
C ILE A 66 -5.52 4.36 -6.85
N GLU A 67 -5.04 5.54 -6.50
CA GLU A 67 -4.84 6.67 -7.39
C GLU A 67 -3.37 6.72 -7.80
N PHE A 68 -3.12 6.69 -9.11
CA PHE A 68 -1.79 6.80 -9.66
C PHE A 68 -1.53 8.24 -10.13
N ILE A 69 -0.40 8.79 -9.70
CA ILE A 69 0.05 10.13 -10.02
C ILE A 69 1.12 10.02 -11.10
N GLY A 70 0.89 10.68 -12.22
CA GLY A 70 1.76 10.69 -13.37
C GLY A 70 1.26 11.68 -14.41
N GLU A 71 1.66 11.49 -15.67
CA GLU A 71 1.18 12.33 -16.78
C GLU A 71 -0.32 12.13 -17.05
N LYS A 72 -0.85 10.93 -16.76
CA LYS A 72 -2.27 10.61 -16.83
C LYS A 72 -2.78 10.27 -15.44
N PHE A 73 -3.97 10.76 -15.11
CA PHE A 73 -4.68 10.35 -13.89
C PHE A 73 -5.34 9.00 -14.12
N LEU A 74 -4.86 7.98 -13.40
CA LEU A 74 -5.45 6.65 -13.40
C LEU A 74 -5.96 6.31 -12.00
N LYS A 75 -7.05 5.56 -11.94
CA LYS A 75 -7.61 5.02 -10.70
C LYS A 75 -7.94 3.55 -10.90
N ALA A 76 -7.67 2.75 -9.89
CA ALA A 76 -8.08 1.36 -9.85
C ALA A 76 -8.82 1.08 -8.55
N GLU A 77 -9.97 0.43 -8.65
CA GLU A 77 -10.67 -0.11 -7.49
C GLU A 77 -9.97 -1.39 -7.03
N ILE A 78 -9.74 -1.51 -5.72
CA ILE A 78 -9.28 -2.73 -5.06
C ILE A 78 -10.52 -3.49 -4.58
N PRO A 79 -10.85 -4.64 -5.17
CA PRO A 79 -11.90 -5.50 -4.62
C PRO A 79 -11.56 -5.90 -3.19
N LEU A 80 -12.54 -5.88 -2.28
CA LEU A 80 -12.33 -6.29 -0.88
C LEU A 80 -11.78 -7.73 -0.79
N ASP A 81 -12.22 -8.62 -1.67
CA ASP A 81 -11.72 -9.99 -1.73
C ASP A 81 -10.24 -10.06 -2.11
N LEU A 82 -9.76 -9.15 -2.98
CA LEU A 82 -8.34 -9.05 -3.30
C LEU A 82 -7.55 -8.62 -2.06
N TYR A 83 -8.05 -7.63 -1.31
CA TYR A 83 -7.42 -7.21 -0.05
C TYR A 83 -7.27 -8.38 0.92
N LYS A 84 -8.38 -9.07 1.20
CA LYS A 84 -8.41 -10.23 2.11
C LYS A 84 -7.52 -11.36 1.63
N ASN A 85 -7.46 -11.61 0.32
CA ASN A 85 -6.59 -12.64 -0.23
C ASN A 85 -5.12 -12.30 0.00
N VAL A 86 -4.70 -11.06 -0.24
CA VAL A 86 -3.31 -10.64 0.02
C VAL A 86 -3.01 -10.71 1.52
N GLU A 87 -3.90 -10.21 2.38
CA GLU A 87 -3.74 -10.28 3.83
C GLU A 87 -3.54 -11.72 4.31
N ASN A 88 -4.42 -12.64 3.90
CA ASN A 88 -4.37 -14.04 4.31
C ASN A 88 -3.13 -14.75 3.75
N ASN A 89 -2.79 -14.52 2.47
CA ASN A 89 -1.67 -15.19 1.81
C ASN A 89 -0.32 -14.81 2.44
N PHE A 90 -0.21 -13.60 3.00
CA PHE A 90 1.03 -13.10 3.60
C PHE A 90 0.97 -13.04 5.13
N ALA A 91 -0.10 -13.49 5.79
CA ALA A 91 -0.30 -13.34 7.23
C ALA A 91 0.88 -13.86 8.07
N GLU A 92 1.34 -15.08 7.82
CA GLU A 92 2.46 -15.69 8.54
C GLU A 92 3.78 -14.92 8.33
N ARG A 93 4.06 -14.54 7.08
CA ARG A 93 5.26 -13.76 6.74
C ARG A 93 5.22 -12.37 7.35
N LEU A 94 4.08 -11.70 7.33
CA LEU A 94 3.88 -10.38 7.93
C LEU A 94 3.97 -10.43 9.46
N ALA A 95 3.57 -11.53 10.09
CA ALA A 95 3.73 -11.73 11.54
C ALA A 95 5.19 -11.98 11.94
N ALA A 96 5.99 -12.56 11.05
CA ALA A 96 7.40 -12.82 11.27
C ALA A 96 8.30 -11.58 11.03
N GLU A 97 7.80 -10.52 10.40
CA GLU A 97 8.57 -9.29 10.20
C GLU A 97 8.87 -8.58 11.52
N GLU A 98 10.09 -8.04 11.65
CA GLU A 98 10.54 -7.35 12.85
C GLU A 98 9.70 -6.10 13.17
N GLU A 99 9.55 -5.78 14.46
CA GLU A 99 8.78 -4.62 14.92
C GLU A 99 9.37 -3.26 14.48
N ASN A 100 10.66 -3.22 14.12
CA ASN A 100 11.40 -1.99 13.81
C ASN A 100 11.25 -1.51 12.35
N GLN A 101 10.21 -1.94 11.65
CA GLN A 101 9.90 -1.46 10.31
C GLN A 101 9.14 -0.14 10.36
N PHE A 102 9.90 0.94 10.25
CA PHE A 102 9.35 2.30 10.31
C PHE A 102 8.88 2.81 8.96
N MET A 103 9.56 2.46 7.87
CA MET A 103 9.21 2.91 6.52
C MET A 103 8.54 1.77 5.78
N ILE A 104 7.23 1.88 5.60
CA ILE A 104 6.40 0.93 4.87
C ILE A 104 5.90 1.64 3.61
N ASP A 105 6.60 1.40 2.50
CA ASP A 105 6.31 1.95 1.18
C ASP A 105 6.42 0.84 0.11
N VAL A 106 6.28 1.20 -1.16
CA VAL A 106 6.38 0.26 -2.29
C VAL A 106 7.77 -0.39 -2.36
N LYS A 107 8.83 0.32 -1.95
CA LYS A 107 10.18 -0.24 -1.91
C LYS A 107 10.26 -1.35 -0.85
N TRP A 108 9.72 -1.11 0.34
CA TRP A 108 9.57 -2.13 1.37
C TRP A 108 8.79 -3.33 0.86
N ALA A 109 7.66 -3.13 0.17
CA ALA A 109 6.86 -4.23 -0.37
C ALA A 109 7.66 -5.11 -1.35
N ASN A 110 8.46 -4.48 -2.22
CA ASN A 110 9.31 -5.19 -3.16
C ASN A 110 10.43 -5.97 -2.47
N GLU A 111 11.03 -5.40 -1.41
CA GLU A 111 12.03 -6.10 -0.60
C GLU A 111 11.41 -7.26 0.18
N PHE A 112 10.22 -7.07 0.75
CA PHE A 112 9.47 -8.10 1.47
C PHE A 112 9.18 -9.32 0.59
N LEU A 113 8.79 -9.12 -0.67
CA LEU A 113 8.48 -10.21 -1.61
C LEU A 113 9.72 -10.97 -2.12
N LYS A 114 10.91 -10.36 -2.06
CA LYS A 114 12.18 -10.97 -2.50
C LYS A 114 12.83 -11.85 -1.45
N LYS A 115 12.44 -11.71 -0.18
CA LYS A 115 12.81 -12.63 0.90
C LYS A 115 12.07 -13.95 0.73
#